data_AF-Q43674-F1
#
_entry.id   AF-Q43674-F1
#
_cell.length_a   1.000
_cell.length_b   1.000
_cell.length_c   1.000
_cell.angle_alpha   90.00
_cell.angle_beta   90.00
_cell.angle_gamma   90.00
#
_symmetry.space_group_name_H-M   'P 1'
#
loop_
_entity.id
_entity.type
_entity.pdbx_description
1 polymer ?
#
loop_
_entity_poly.entity_id
_entity_poly.type
_entity_poly.pdbx_seq_one_letter_code
_entity_poly.pdbx_strand_id
1 'polypeptide(L)'
;MAKHFLFSFCLLLFTTACLAHHSELDRFNKCQLDSINALEPDHRVESQAGLTETWNPNHPELQCAGVSLIRRTIDPNGLHLPSYSPSPQLIFIIQGKGVLGLAVPGCPETYEEPRSQSRQQQQQPD
;
A
#
# COMPACT_ATOMS: atom_id res chain seq x y z
N MET A 1 34.25 44.89 3.50
CA MET A 1 33.95 43.52 3.02
C MET A 1 33.21 42.65 4.06
N ALA A 2 33.63 42.63 5.34
CA ALA A 2 32.95 41.84 6.39
C ALA A 2 31.45 42.17 6.63
N LYS A 3 31.05 43.46 6.53
CA LYS A 3 29.64 43.87 6.69
C LYS A 3 28.70 43.32 5.63
N HIS A 4 29.14 43.21 4.36
CA HIS A 4 28.33 42.61 3.30
C HIS A 4 28.23 41.10 3.45
N PHE A 5 29.27 40.45 3.96
CA PHE A 5 29.25 39.03 4.28
C PHE A 5 28.29 38.71 5.43
N LEU A 6 28.29 39.53 6.49
CA LEU A 6 27.35 39.42 7.61
C LEU A 6 25.89 39.65 7.17
N PHE A 7 25.64 40.64 6.31
CA PHE A 7 24.30 40.92 5.82
C PHE A 7 23.77 39.80 4.91
N SER A 8 24.62 39.27 4.02
CA SER A 8 24.29 38.11 3.19
C SER A 8 24.03 36.86 4.02
N PHE A 9 24.85 36.61 5.04
CA PHE A 9 24.67 35.49 5.96
C PHE A 9 23.37 35.61 6.77
N CYS A 10 23.03 36.80 7.26
CA CYS A 10 21.75 37.05 7.91
C CYS A 10 20.57 36.79 6.96
N LEU A 11 20.61 37.29 5.73
CA LEU A 11 19.56 37.05 4.75
C LEU A 11 19.39 35.55 4.46
N LEU A 12 20.48 34.79 4.34
CA LEU A 12 20.44 33.33 4.15
C LEU A 12 19.84 32.59 5.36
N LEU A 13 20.12 33.05 6.59
CA LEU A 13 19.50 32.49 7.80
C LEU A 13 18.00 32.81 7.89
N PHE A 14 17.57 34.01 7.49
CA PHE A 14 16.15 34.37 7.50
C PHE A 14 15.35 33.64 6.41
N THR A 15 15.91 33.45 5.21
CA THR A 15 15.21 32.72 4.15
C THR A 15 15.07 31.23 4.48
N THR A 16 16.09 30.61 5.07
CA THR A 16 16.02 29.21 5.53
C THR A 16 15.04 29.02 6.68
N ALA A 17 14.97 29.96 7.64
CA ALA A 17 13.99 29.94 8.73
C ALA A 17 12.54 30.11 8.25
N CYS A 18 12.27 31.03 7.30
CA CYS A 18 10.93 31.19 6.73
C CYS A 18 10.46 29.95 5.96
N LEU A 19 11.33 29.34 5.14
CA LEU A 19 10.98 28.15 4.37
C LEU A 19 10.69 26.94 5.28
N ALA A 20 11.42 26.79 6.38
CA ALA A 20 11.17 25.74 7.38
C ALA A 20 9.85 25.96 8.15
N HIS A 21 9.43 27.21 8.37
CA HIS A 21 8.18 27.50 9.06
C HIS A 21 6.95 27.29 8.17
N HIS A 22 7.05 27.59 6.87
CA HIS A 22 5.97 27.34 5.91
C HIS A 22 5.65 25.85 5.76
N SER A 23 6.66 24.97 5.76
CA SER A 23 6.45 23.53 5.58
C SER A 23 5.74 22.86 6.76
N GLU A 24 5.96 23.35 7.99
CA GLU A 24 5.23 22.90 9.17
C GLU A 24 3.76 23.35 9.14
N LEU A 25 3.49 24.61 8.77
CA LEU A 25 2.13 25.16 8.72
C LEU A 25 1.25 24.47 7.66
N ASP A 26 1.81 24.21 6.47
CA ASP A 26 1.12 23.48 5.39
C ASP A 26 0.72 22.06 5.83
N ARG A 27 1.52 21.41 6.67
CA ARG A 27 1.19 20.08 7.22
C ARG A 27 0.00 20.15 8.18
N PHE A 28 -0.09 21.20 9.01
CA PHE A 28 -1.22 21.40 9.93
C PHE A 28 -2.52 21.82 9.21
N ASN A 29 -2.42 22.49 8.07
CA ASN A 29 -3.60 22.89 7.29
C ASN A 29 -4.24 21.73 6.51
N LYS A 30 -3.51 20.66 6.19
CA LYS A 30 -4.05 19.48 5.47
C LYS A 30 -5.24 18.81 6.16
N CYS A 31 -5.34 18.96 7.49
CA CYS A 31 -6.41 18.40 8.30
C CYS A 31 -7.44 19.43 8.76
N GLN A 32 -7.33 20.69 8.34
CA GLN A 32 -8.36 21.71 8.58
C GLN A 32 -9.43 21.57 7.50
N LEU A 33 -10.36 20.63 7.72
CA LEU A 33 -11.44 20.34 6.80
C LEU A 33 -12.71 21.09 7.21
N ASP A 34 -13.26 21.89 6.30
CA ASP A 34 -14.54 22.58 6.54
C ASP A 34 -15.73 21.59 6.58
N SER A 35 -15.59 20.44 5.90
CA SER A 35 -16.57 19.35 5.89
C SER A 35 -15.90 18.00 5.63
N ILE A 36 -16.53 16.92 6.08
CA ILE A 36 -16.10 15.53 5.80
C ILE A 36 -17.23 14.86 5.01
N ASN A 37 -16.89 14.32 3.85
CA ASN A 37 -17.86 13.68 2.97
C ASN A 37 -17.69 12.16 2.97
N ALA A 38 -18.80 11.45 2.79
CA ALA A 38 -18.73 10.03 2.46
C ALA A 38 -18.20 9.89 1.02
N LEU A 39 -17.15 9.09 0.84
CA LEU A 39 -16.50 8.90 -0.46
C LEU A 39 -16.85 7.53 -1.04
N GLU A 40 -17.17 7.50 -2.33
CA GLU A 40 -17.31 6.29 -3.14
C GLU A 40 -16.04 6.05 -3.96
N PRO A 41 -15.77 4.81 -4.42
CA PRO A 41 -14.66 4.57 -5.34
C PRO A 41 -14.87 5.34 -6.65
N ASP A 42 -13.84 6.00 -7.12
CA ASP A 42 -13.89 6.85 -8.32
C ASP A 42 -13.11 6.27 -9.50
N HIS A 43 -12.39 5.17 -9.29
CA HIS A 43 -11.69 4.45 -10.35
C HIS A 43 -11.87 2.92 -10.24
N ARG A 44 -11.98 2.27 -11.40
CA ARG A 44 -12.36 0.87 -11.56
C ARG A 44 -11.48 0.18 -12.62
N VAL A 45 -10.95 -0.98 -12.29
CA VAL A 45 -10.12 -1.81 -13.18
C VAL A 45 -10.67 -3.23 -13.22
N GLU A 46 -11.11 -3.65 -14.41
CA GLU A 46 -11.56 -5.02 -14.68
C GLU A 46 -10.38 -5.98 -14.83
N SER A 47 -10.60 -7.21 -14.41
CA SER A 47 -9.68 -8.34 -14.64
C SER A 47 -10.48 -9.56 -15.07
N GLN A 48 -9.80 -10.59 -15.57
CA GLN A 48 -10.47 -11.81 -16.07
C GLN A 48 -11.38 -12.48 -15.03
N ALA A 49 -11.04 -12.37 -13.73
CA ALA A 49 -11.75 -13.05 -12.64
C ALA A 49 -12.02 -12.11 -11.46
N GLY A 50 -12.42 -10.87 -11.75
CA GLY A 50 -12.85 -9.93 -10.73
C GLY A 50 -12.60 -8.47 -11.07
N LEU A 51 -12.69 -7.64 -10.04
CA LEU A 51 -12.65 -6.19 -10.14
C LEU A 51 -11.81 -5.57 -9.02
N THR A 52 -11.06 -4.52 -9.36
CA THR A 52 -10.40 -3.65 -8.38
C THR A 52 -10.96 -2.23 -8.48
N GLU A 53 -11.38 -1.69 -7.35
CA GLU A 53 -11.89 -0.33 -7.21
C GLU A 53 -11.00 0.45 -6.24
N THR A 54 -10.74 1.71 -6.54
CA THR A 54 -9.87 2.59 -5.76
C THR A 54 -10.54 3.92 -5.50
N TRP A 55 -10.24 4.50 -4.35
CA TRP A 55 -10.58 5.89 -4.03
C TRP A 55 -9.36 6.78 -4.31
N ASN A 56 -9.58 7.94 -4.91
CA ASN A 56 -8.52 8.91 -5.14
C ASN A 56 -7.90 9.35 -3.80
N PRO A 57 -6.62 9.02 -3.55
CA PRO A 57 -5.96 9.31 -2.29
C PRO A 57 -5.73 10.81 -2.08
N ASN A 58 -6.01 11.65 -3.08
CA ASN A 58 -5.91 13.10 -2.99
C ASN A 58 -7.16 13.77 -2.42
N HIS A 59 -8.21 13.02 -2.09
CA HIS A 59 -9.31 13.56 -1.30
C HIS A 59 -8.79 14.13 0.04
N PRO A 60 -9.20 15.34 0.45
CA PRO A 60 -8.73 15.95 1.70
C PRO A 60 -8.90 15.05 2.93
N GLU A 61 -10.02 14.31 2.98
CA GLU A 61 -10.30 13.34 4.04
C GLU A 61 -9.23 12.23 4.11
N LEU A 62 -8.84 11.69 2.95
CA LEU A 62 -7.86 10.60 2.85
C LEU A 62 -6.42 11.09 3.01
N GLN A 63 -6.11 12.27 2.48
CA GLN A 63 -4.80 12.90 2.67
C GLN A 63 -4.55 13.23 4.14
N CYS A 64 -5.56 13.77 4.84
CA CYS A 64 -5.47 14.04 6.27
C CYS A 64 -5.29 12.75 7.08
N ALA A 65 -6.05 11.70 6.77
CA ALA A 65 -5.92 10.39 7.42
C ALA A 65 -4.60 9.67 7.06
N GLY A 66 -3.94 10.06 5.97
CA GLY A 66 -2.69 9.44 5.52
C GLY A 66 -2.89 8.01 4.99
N VAL A 67 -4.04 7.72 4.39
CA VAL A 67 -4.41 6.37 3.94
C VAL A 67 -4.83 6.35 2.47
N SER A 68 -4.77 5.18 1.86
CA SER A 68 -5.40 4.88 0.57
C SER A 68 -6.31 3.66 0.71
N LEU A 69 -7.41 3.65 -0.04
CA LEU A 69 -8.42 2.60 0.04
C LEU A 69 -8.51 1.86 -1.30
N ILE A 70 -8.63 0.54 -1.21
CA ILE A 70 -8.81 -0.35 -2.35
C ILE A 70 -9.86 -1.39 -1.97
N ARG A 71 -10.85 -1.60 -2.84
CA ARG A 71 -11.84 -2.67 -2.74
C ARG A 71 -11.59 -3.65 -3.88
N ARG A 72 -11.55 -4.94 -3.55
CA ARG A 72 -11.36 -6.01 -4.53
C ARG A 72 -12.52 -6.98 -4.45
N THR A 73 -13.10 -7.28 -5.60
CA THR A 73 -14.06 -8.37 -5.78
C THR A 73 -13.34 -9.45 -6.57
N ILE A 74 -13.27 -10.66 -6.03
CA ILE A 74 -12.63 -11.81 -6.69
C ILE A 74 -13.72 -12.82 -6.98
N ASP A 75 -13.86 -13.20 -8.25
CA ASP A 75 -14.86 -14.16 -8.69
C ASP A 75 -14.51 -15.59 -8.26
N PRO A 76 -15.46 -16.53 -8.25
CA PRO A 76 -15.17 -17.93 -7.96
C PRO A 76 -14.04 -18.48 -8.84
N ASN A 77 -13.07 -19.17 -8.21
CA ASN A 77 -11.83 -19.66 -8.84
C ASN A 77 -10.89 -18.56 -9.37
N GLY A 78 -11.14 -17.29 -9.04
CA GLY A 78 -10.24 -16.18 -9.34
C GLY A 78 -9.00 -16.18 -8.45
N LEU A 79 -7.87 -15.77 -9.02
CA LEU A 79 -6.60 -15.60 -8.32
C LEU A 79 -6.14 -14.15 -8.45
N HIS A 80 -6.09 -13.43 -7.34
CA HIS A 80 -5.37 -12.16 -7.29
C HIS A 80 -3.88 -12.47 -7.30
N LEU A 81 -3.18 -12.02 -8.35
CA LEU A 81 -1.77 -12.30 -8.52
C LEU A 81 -0.93 -11.75 -7.36
N PRO A 82 0.16 -12.44 -6.97
CA PRO A 82 1.05 -11.96 -5.92
C PRO A 82 1.56 -10.55 -6.20
N SER A 83 1.48 -9.69 -5.20
CA SER A 83 2.00 -8.32 -5.24
C SER A 83 2.45 -7.89 -3.86
N TYR A 84 3.25 -6.82 -3.80
CA TYR A 84 3.71 -6.21 -2.57
C TYR A 84 3.38 -4.72 -2.57
N SER A 85 3.38 -4.11 -1.40
CA SER A 85 3.12 -2.67 -1.22
C SER A 85 4.20 -2.07 -0.33
N PRO A 86 4.61 -0.81 -0.59
CA PRO A 86 5.54 -0.10 0.29
C PRO A 86 4.90 0.31 1.63
N SER A 87 3.58 0.20 1.78
CA SER A 87 2.83 0.58 2.98
C SER A 87 2.16 -0.64 3.62
N PRO A 88 2.05 -0.69 4.96
CA PRO A 88 1.27 -1.73 5.63
C PRO A 88 -0.21 -1.64 5.24
N GLN A 89 -0.89 -2.79 5.25
CA GLN A 89 -2.28 -2.90 4.85
C GLN A 89 -3.10 -3.66 5.90
N LEU A 90 -4.35 -3.23 6.08
CA LEU A 90 -5.37 -3.99 6.78
C LEU A 90 -6.39 -4.49 5.77
N ILE A 91 -6.61 -5.79 5.71
CA ILE A 91 -7.53 -6.43 4.76
C ILE A 91 -8.78 -6.87 5.52
N PHE A 92 -9.93 -6.29 5.16
CA PHE A 92 -11.23 -6.66 5.71
C PHE A 92 -12.05 -7.47 4.69
N ILE A 93 -12.45 -8.69 5.06
CA ILE A 93 -13.27 -9.55 4.20
C ILE A 93 -14.74 -9.17 4.38
N ILE A 94 -15.26 -8.35 3.48
CA ILE A 94 -16.66 -7.89 3.51
C ILE A 94 -17.63 -9.06 3.28
N GLN A 95 -17.35 -9.91 2.30
CA GLN A 95 -18.20 -11.04 1.94
C GLN A 95 -17.38 -12.18 1.34
N GLY A 96 -17.77 -13.42 1.65
CA GLY A 96 -17.19 -14.64 1.06
C GLY A 96 -16.12 -15.31 1.92
N LYS A 97 -15.39 -16.25 1.31
CA LYS A 97 -14.28 -17.00 1.93
C LYS A 97 -13.28 -17.40 0.85
N GLY A 98 -12.02 -17.59 1.23
CA GLY A 98 -10.95 -17.95 0.31
C GLY A 98 -9.65 -18.30 1.04
N VAL A 99 -8.54 -18.25 0.30
CA VAL A 99 -7.19 -18.51 0.82
C VAL A 99 -6.32 -17.27 0.57
N LEU A 100 -5.54 -16.88 1.58
CA LEU A 100 -4.56 -15.81 1.49
C LEU A 100 -3.17 -16.39 1.76
N GLY A 101 -2.24 -16.16 0.83
CA GLY A 101 -0.83 -16.52 1.00
C GLY A 101 0.01 -15.27 1.31
N LEU A 102 0.90 -15.38 2.29
CA LEU A 102 1.91 -14.36 2.60
C LEU A 102 3.31 -14.99 2.52
N ALA A 103 4.15 -14.44 1.65
CA ALA A 103 5.55 -14.83 1.57
C ALA A 103 6.38 -13.94 2.50
N VAL A 104 7.04 -14.55 3.49
CA VAL A 104 7.93 -13.85 4.42
C VAL A 104 9.37 -14.14 4.03
N PRO A 105 10.16 -13.14 3.59
CA PRO A 105 11.53 -13.34 3.16
C PRO A 105 12.39 -14.01 4.25
N GLY A 106 13.14 -15.05 3.87
CA GLY A 106 14.03 -15.79 4.78
C GLY A 106 13.36 -16.90 5.59
N CYS A 107 12.03 -17.04 5.52
CA CYS A 107 11.33 -18.19 6.08
C CYS A 107 11.32 -19.37 5.08
N PRO A 108 11.58 -20.60 5.53
CA PRO A 108 11.44 -21.79 4.67
C PRO A 108 9.97 -22.17 4.47
N GLU A 109 9.72 -22.96 3.45
CA GLU A 109 8.46 -23.63 3.17
C GLU A 109 8.15 -24.64 4.30
N THR A 110 6.93 -24.60 4.83
CA THR A 110 6.49 -25.48 5.92
C THR A 110 5.26 -26.33 5.55
N TYR A 111 4.77 -26.17 4.32
CA TYR A 111 3.70 -26.98 3.74
C TYR A 111 4.29 -27.76 2.57
N GLU A 112 4.45 -29.07 2.75
CA GLU A 112 5.11 -29.96 1.80
C GLU A 112 4.24 -31.19 1.54
N GLU A 113 4.27 -31.69 0.30
CA GLU A 113 3.63 -32.95 -0.04
C GLU A 113 4.65 -34.10 0.09
N PRO A 114 4.31 -35.20 0.80
CA PRO A 114 5.19 -36.35 0.86
C PRO A 114 5.36 -36.93 -0.55
N ARG A 115 6.61 -37.10 -0.99
CA ARG A 115 6.88 -37.84 -2.23
C ARG A 115 6.28 -39.24 -2.10
N SER A 116 5.29 -39.55 -2.93
CA SER A 116 4.77 -40.89 -3.06
C SER A 116 5.87 -41.83 -3.56
N GLN A 117 6.48 -42.62 -2.66
CA GLN A 117 7.29 -43.77 -3.01
C GLN A 117 6.37 -44.87 -3.54
N SER A 118 5.89 -44.72 -4.77
CA SER A 118 5.08 -45.74 -5.44
C SER A 118 5.32 -45.70 -6.94
N ARG A 119 6.44 -46.31 -7.35
CA ARG A 119 6.67 -46.98 -8.65
C ARG A 119 8.15 -47.39 -8.76
N GLN A 120 8.54 -48.52 -8.18
CA GLN A 120 9.64 -49.42 -8.67
C GLN A 120 9.85 -50.64 -7.74
N GLN A 121 8.77 -51.36 -7.39
CA GLN A 121 8.90 -52.68 -6.76
C GLN A 121 8.01 -53.76 -7.38
N GLN A 122 7.56 -53.55 -8.62
CA GLN A 122 6.88 -54.58 -9.43
C GLN A 122 7.45 -54.58 -10.84
N GLN A 123 8.63 -55.19 -11.01
CA GLN A 123 9.04 -55.90 -12.22
C GLN A 123 10.39 -56.58 -11.95
N GLN A 124 10.35 -57.64 -11.14
CA GLN A 124 11.34 -58.71 -11.20
C GLN A 124 10.59 -59.92 -11.79
N PRO A 125 10.82 -60.28 -13.07
CA PRO A 125 10.36 -61.54 -13.62
C PRO A 125 11.39 -62.63 -13.28
N ASP A 126 10.92 -63.70 -12.62
CA ASP A 126 11.51 -65.04 -12.74
C ASP A 126 11.10 -65.66 -14.10
#